data_AF-F5LAQ0-F1
#
_entry.id   AF-F5LAQ0-F1
#
_cell.length_a   1.000
_cell.length_b   1.000
_cell.length_c   1.000
_cell.angle_alpha   90.00
_cell.angle_beta   90.00
_cell.angle_gamma   90.00
#
_symmetry.space_group_name_H-M   'P 1'
#
loop_
_entity.id
_entity.type
_entity.pdbx_description
1 polymer ?
#
loop_
_entity_poly.entity_id
_entity_poly.type
_entity_poly.pdbx_seq_one_letter_code
_entity_poly.pdbx_strand_id
1 'polypeptide(L)'
;MSIWKKLKRLLRSRKGLIALAVILLCLTVYAVMLTGTDDETQQVMSNNETLEVISYEQLFFGLSAEGVLTLYHGPPEENQVIETFFRIDTELLKSELPESELQKLKTGIRVYNAEDYEAVLATFKPFAAEY
;
A
#
# COMPACT_ATOMS: atom_id res chain seq x y z
N MET A 1 -37.23 9.02 38.87
CA MET A 1 -37.18 7.64 39.42
C MET A 1 -37.48 6.65 38.29
N SER A 2 -36.78 5.52 38.20
CA SER A 2 -37.20 4.34 37.40
C SER A 2 -36.70 4.17 35.94
N ILE A 3 -35.42 4.47 35.66
CA ILE A 3 -34.70 3.80 34.55
C ILE A 3 -33.79 2.71 35.13
N TRP A 4 -33.06 3.05 36.19
CA TRP A 4 -32.21 2.14 36.95
C TRP A 4 -32.93 0.91 37.51
N LYS A 5 -34.22 1.04 37.89
CA LYS A 5 -35.02 -0.10 38.35
C LYS A 5 -35.44 -1.03 37.20
N LYS A 6 -35.68 -0.50 36.00
CA LYS A 6 -35.95 -1.29 34.80
C LYS A 6 -34.68 -1.99 34.30
N LEU A 7 -33.54 -1.28 34.32
CA LEU A 7 -32.23 -1.81 33.93
C LEU A 7 -31.82 -2.99 34.82
N LYS A 8 -32.02 -2.88 36.14
CA LYS A 8 -31.71 -3.96 37.09
C LYS A 8 -32.62 -5.19 36.92
N ARG A 9 -33.79 -5.03 36.30
CA ARG A 9 -34.73 -6.14 36.02
C ARG A 9 -34.39 -6.86 34.71
N LEU A 10 -33.77 -6.17 33.74
CA LEU A 10 -33.22 -6.80 32.53
C LEU A 10 -31.97 -7.64 32.82
N LEU A 11 -31.24 -7.35 33.90
CA LEU A 11 -30.07 -8.12 34.35
C LEU A 11 -30.41 -9.47 35.03
N ARG A 12 -31.69 -9.83 35.28
CA ARG A 12 -32.06 -11.06 36.01
C ARG A 12 -32.69 -12.16 35.13
N SER A 13 -32.51 -12.10 33.81
CA SER A 13 -32.92 -13.18 32.92
C SER A 13 -31.79 -13.52 31.97
N ARG A 14 -31.47 -14.81 31.81
CA ARG A 14 -30.44 -15.30 30.86
C ARG A 14 -30.65 -14.70 29.45
N LYS A 15 -31.90 -14.46 29.06
CA LYS A 15 -32.27 -13.85 27.78
C LYS A 15 -31.90 -12.38 27.66
N GLY A 16 -31.95 -11.61 28.76
CA GLY A 16 -31.58 -10.19 28.78
C GLY A 16 -30.06 -9.97 28.72
N LEU A 17 -29.29 -10.88 29.33
CA LEU A 17 -27.83 -10.88 29.23
C LEU A 17 -27.36 -11.24 27.81
N ILE A 18 -27.99 -12.22 27.17
CA ILE A 18 -27.69 -12.58 25.76
C ILE A 18 -27.98 -11.39 24.84
N ALA A 19 -29.14 -10.74 24.99
CA ALA A 19 -29.49 -9.57 24.18
C ALA A 19 -28.47 -8.43 24.34
N LEU A 20 -27.99 -8.18 25.57
CA LEU A 20 -26.99 -7.14 25.84
C LEU A 20 -25.62 -7.53 25.25
N ALA A 21 -25.21 -8.80 25.35
CA ALA A 21 -23.99 -9.30 24.74
C ALA A 21 -24.02 -9.20 23.20
N VAL A 22 -25.16 -9.49 22.56
CA VAL A 22 -25.36 -9.36 21.11
C VAL A 22 -25.27 -7.90 20.68
N ILE A 23 -25.91 -6.98 21.42
CA ILE A 23 -25.83 -5.54 21.14
C ILE A 23 -24.38 -5.06 21.27
N LEU A 24 -23.66 -5.48 22.32
CA LEU A 24 -22.27 -5.11 22.51
C LEU A 24 -21.38 -5.65 21.38
N LEU A 25 -21.61 -6.89 20.94
CA LEU A 25 -20.90 -7.48 19.81
C LEU A 25 -21.18 -6.73 18.50
N CYS A 26 -22.44 -6.40 18.22
CA CYS A 26 -22.80 -5.59 17.06
C CYS A 26 -22.17 -4.19 17.12
N LEU A 27 -22.11 -3.56 18.30
CA LEU A 27 -21.44 -2.26 18.47
C LEU A 27 -19.94 -2.38 18.24
N THR A 28 -19.29 -3.45 18.69
CA THR A 28 -17.87 -3.68 18.40
C THR A 28 -17.62 -3.91 16.91
N VAL A 29 -18.47 -4.67 16.22
CA VAL A 29 -18.36 -4.90 14.77
C VAL A 29 -18.60 -3.59 14.00
N TYR A 30 -19.58 -2.78 14.42
CA TYR A 30 -19.85 -1.49 13.80
C TYR A 30 -18.69 -0.50 14.01
N ALA A 31 -18.09 -0.47 15.20
CA ALA A 31 -16.89 0.33 15.47
C ALA A 31 -15.70 -0.12 14.60
N VAL A 32 -15.50 -1.43 14.43
CA VAL A 32 -14.48 -1.99 13.53
C VAL A 32 -14.74 -1.63 12.07
N MET A 33 -15.99 -1.54 11.64
CA MET A 33 -16.34 -1.10 10.26
C MET A 33 -16.19 0.41 10.05
N LEU A 34 -16.31 1.22 11.11
CA LEU A 34 -16.00 2.66 11.07
C LEU A 34 -14.50 2.92 11.02
N THR A 35 -13.69 2.03 11.60
CA THR A 35 -12.25 1.96 11.33
C THR A 35 -12.05 1.18 10.04
N GLY A 36 -12.36 1.80 8.90
CA GLY A 36 -12.31 1.19 7.58
C GLY A 36 -11.21 0.14 7.44
N THR A 37 -11.61 -1.07 7.08
CA THR A 37 -10.70 -2.13 6.64
C THR A 37 -10.15 -1.72 5.28
N ASP A 38 -9.14 -0.87 5.30
CA ASP A 38 -8.15 -0.78 4.22
C ASP A 38 -7.17 -1.95 4.42
N ASP A 39 -7.70 -3.18 4.36
CA ASP A 39 -6.88 -4.39 4.32
C ASP A 39 -6.40 -4.60 2.89
N GLU A 40 -5.42 -3.80 2.49
CA GLU A 40 -4.26 -4.33 1.78
C GLU A 40 -3.02 -4.00 2.60
N THR A 41 -2.66 -4.92 3.49
CA THR A 41 -1.32 -4.96 4.04
C THR A 41 -0.31 -5.13 2.91
N GLN A 42 0.41 -4.07 2.58
CA GLN A 42 1.86 -4.10 2.69
C GLN A 42 2.37 -2.69 2.95
N GLN A 43 2.89 -2.55 4.16
CA GLN A 43 3.77 -1.50 4.64
C GLN A 43 4.94 -1.31 3.66
N VAL A 44 4.74 -0.51 2.60
CA VAL A 44 5.85 0.14 1.91
C VAL A 44 6.28 1.28 2.81
N MET A 45 7.57 1.27 3.10
CA MET A 45 8.21 2.05 4.12
C MET A 45 7.89 3.54 3.96
N SER A 46 7.48 4.17 5.07
CA SER A 46 7.26 5.61 5.15
C SER A 46 8.58 6.34 4.95
N ASN A 47 8.92 6.64 3.69
CA ASN A 47 10.15 7.33 3.32
C ASN A 47 9.90 8.78 2.86
N ASN A 48 8.69 9.32 3.09
CA ASN A 48 8.31 10.65 2.59
C ASN A 48 9.30 11.74 3.06
N GLU A 49 9.90 11.56 4.23
CA GLU A 49 10.82 12.52 4.83
C GLU A 49 12.17 12.59 4.08
N THR A 50 12.52 11.54 3.33
CA THR A 50 13.78 11.50 2.56
C THR A 50 13.61 12.11 1.17
N LEU A 51 12.41 11.98 0.58
CA LEU A 51 12.07 12.59 -0.72
C LEU A 51 11.93 14.11 -0.64
N GLU A 52 11.66 14.69 0.53
CA GLU A 52 11.66 16.15 0.69
C GLU A 52 13.07 16.77 0.57
N VAL A 53 14.13 16.01 0.83
CA VAL A 53 15.53 16.49 0.75
C VAL A 53 16.13 16.32 -0.66
N ILE A 54 15.61 15.37 -1.44
CA ILE A 54 16.08 15.06 -2.79
C ILE A 54 15.12 15.69 -3.79
N SER A 55 15.61 16.67 -4.57
CA SER A 55 14.81 17.25 -5.66
C SER A 55 14.39 16.14 -6.63
N TYR A 56 13.08 16.05 -6.93
CA TYR A 56 12.53 15.10 -7.91
C TYR A 56 13.28 15.14 -9.24
N GLU A 57 13.91 16.27 -9.59
CA GLU A 57 14.69 16.45 -10.81
C GLU A 57 15.80 15.41 -11.01
N GLN A 58 16.25 14.73 -9.94
CA GLN A 58 17.30 13.72 -9.96
C GLN A 58 16.77 12.30 -9.73
N LEU A 59 15.46 12.06 -9.75
CA LEU A 59 14.88 10.75 -9.45
C LEU A 59 14.56 9.95 -10.72
N PHE A 60 15.01 8.70 -10.75
CA PHE A 60 14.75 7.77 -11.87
C PHE A 60 14.35 6.40 -11.36
N PHE A 61 13.25 5.85 -11.87
CA PHE A 61 12.93 4.43 -11.71
C PHE A 61 13.64 3.60 -12.76
N GLY A 62 14.17 2.44 -12.37
CA GLY A 62 14.68 1.47 -13.32
C GLY A 62 14.76 0.06 -12.76
N LEU A 63 15.22 -0.87 -13.60
CA LEU A 63 15.51 -2.25 -13.18
C LEU A 63 16.95 -2.36 -12.70
N SER A 64 17.14 -2.95 -11.52
CA SER A 64 18.47 -3.42 -11.09
C SER A 64 18.93 -4.59 -11.96
N ALA A 65 20.21 -4.98 -11.83
CA ALA A 65 20.76 -6.15 -12.51
C ALA A 65 20.00 -7.45 -12.21
N GLU A 66 19.32 -7.50 -11.05
CA GLU A 66 18.51 -8.63 -10.64
C GLU A 66 17.06 -8.54 -11.12
N GLY A 67 16.66 -7.49 -11.85
CA GLY A 67 15.28 -7.30 -12.31
C GLY A 67 14.33 -6.77 -11.23
N VAL A 68 14.86 -6.08 -10.22
CA VAL A 68 14.06 -5.43 -9.15
C VAL A 68 13.79 -3.98 -9.54
N LEU A 69 12.52 -3.57 -9.48
CA LEU A 69 12.14 -2.17 -9.64
C LEU A 69 12.78 -1.35 -8.51
N THR A 70 13.53 -0.33 -8.89
CA THR A 70 14.41 0.42 -7.99
C THR A 70 14.36 1.90 -8.35
N LEU A 71 14.32 2.76 -7.35
CA LEU A 71 14.48 4.21 -7.47
C LEU A 71 15.95 4.59 -7.29
N TYR A 72 16.46 5.41 -8.19
CA TYR A 72 17.84 5.87 -8.23
C TYR A 72 17.93 7.39 -8.12
N HIS A 73 19.03 7.85 -7.54
CA HIS A 73 19.47 9.24 -7.59
C HIS A 73 20.37 9.45 -8.83
N GLY A 74 19.77 9.90 -9.92
CA GLY A 74 20.38 9.92 -11.26
C GLY A 74 19.99 8.68 -12.09
N PRO A 75 20.51 8.57 -13.32
CA PRO A 75 20.22 7.43 -14.19
C PRO A 75 20.58 6.08 -13.53
N PRO A 76 19.84 4.99 -13.82
CA PRO A 76 20.11 3.67 -13.24
C PRO A 76 21.54 3.15 -13.45
N GLU A 77 22.21 3.60 -14.53
CA GLU A 77 23.60 3.24 -14.85
C GLU A 77 24.60 3.71 -13.78
N GLU A 78 24.29 4.78 -13.05
CA GLU A 78 25.14 5.30 -11.97
C GLU A 78 25.00 4.50 -10.66
N ASN A 79 23.98 3.63 -10.59
CA ASN A 79 23.73 2.69 -9.50
C ASN A 79 23.65 3.34 -8.09
N GLN A 80 23.21 4.59 -8.03
CA GLN A 80 22.93 5.31 -6.77
C GLN A 80 21.53 4.96 -6.27
N VAL A 81 21.39 3.80 -5.65
CA VAL A 81 20.10 3.29 -5.15
C VAL A 81 19.58 4.16 -4.01
N ILE A 82 18.35 4.63 -4.14
CA ILE A 82 17.57 5.27 -3.07
C ILE A 82 16.70 4.21 -2.38
N GLU A 83 15.90 3.50 -3.17
CA GLU A 83 14.92 2.54 -2.65
C GLU A 83 14.68 1.40 -3.64
N THR A 84 14.50 0.19 -3.12
CA THR A 84 14.11 -1.00 -3.89
C THR A 84 12.70 -1.42 -3.52
N PHE A 85 11.90 -1.79 -4.53
CA PHE A 85 10.51 -2.19 -4.35
C PHE A 85 10.34 -3.70 -4.53
N PHE A 86 9.88 -4.13 -5.70
CA PHE A 86 9.55 -5.53 -6.00
C PHE A 86 10.25 -6.01 -7.28
N ARG A 87 10.42 -7.32 -7.38
CA ARG A 87 10.92 -7.98 -8.58
C ARG A 87 9.86 -7.92 -9.68
N ILE A 88 10.24 -7.50 -10.88
CA ILE A 88 9.35 -7.48 -12.04
C ILE A 88 9.39 -8.85 -12.71
N ASP A 89 8.22 -9.44 -12.95
CA ASP A 89 8.06 -10.52 -13.91
C ASP A 89 8.19 -9.95 -15.33
N THR A 90 9.40 -10.06 -15.88
CA THR A 90 9.68 -9.53 -17.22
C THR A 90 9.02 -10.34 -18.33
N GLU A 91 8.60 -11.58 -18.09
CA GLU A 91 7.88 -12.39 -19.08
C GLU A 91 6.44 -11.89 -19.19
N LEU A 92 5.78 -11.70 -18.04
CA LEU A 92 4.45 -11.11 -17.98
C LEU A 92 4.44 -9.68 -18.54
N LEU A 93 5.40 -8.84 -18.13
CA LEU A 93 5.51 -7.46 -18.61
C LEU A 93 5.60 -7.38 -20.14
N LYS A 94 6.43 -8.22 -20.78
CA LYS A 94 6.57 -8.24 -22.25
C LYS A 94 5.34 -8.76 -22.96
N SER A 95 4.53 -9.58 -22.29
CA SER A 95 3.32 -10.14 -22.88
C SER A 95 2.16 -9.14 -22.87
N GLU A 96 2.12 -8.24 -21.89
CA GLU A 96 1.03 -7.29 -21.70
C GLU A 96 1.36 -5.86 -22.14
N LEU A 97 2.63 -5.45 -22.05
CA LEU A 97 3.08 -4.11 -22.44
C LEU A 97 3.97 -4.12 -23.69
N PRO A 98 3.95 -3.05 -24.49
CA PRO A 98 4.90 -2.87 -25.58
C PRO A 98 6.35 -2.96 -25.07
N GLU A 99 7.24 -3.50 -25.89
CA GLU A 99 8.67 -3.62 -25.55
C GLU A 99 9.31 -2.27 -25.18
N SER A 100 8.76 -1.16 -25.69
CA SER A 100 9.18 0.19 -25.33
C SER A 100 9.06 0.49 -23.83
N GLU A 101 8.09 -0.08 -23.12
CA GLU A 101 7.93 0.13 -21.66
C GLU A 101 9.06 -0.55 -20.87
N LEU A 102 9.43 -1.78 -21.27
CA LEU A 102 10.58 -2.45 -20.69
C LEU A 102 11.89 -1.68 -20.99
N GLN A 103 12.02 -1.11 -22.18
CA GLN A 103 13.20 -0.31 -22.52
C GLN A 103 13.27 0.97 -21.67
N LYS A 104 12.15 1.64 -21.42
CA LYS A 104 12.09 2.79 -20.51
C LYS A 104 12.59 2.44 -19.11
N LEU A 105 12.18 1.28 -18.57
CA LEU A 105 12.68 0.80 -17.29
C LEU A 105 14.20 0.50 -17.30
N LYS A 106 14.75 0.08 -18.43
CA LYS A 106 16.21 -0.13 -18.56
C LYS A 106 16.98 1.17 -18.67
N THR A 107 16.47 2.14 -19.44
CA THR A 107 17.11 3.46 -19.61
C THR A 107 16.89 4.38 -18.42
N GLY A 108 15.90 4.08 -17.58
CA GLY A 108 15.45 4.93 -16.49
C GLY A 108 14.22 5.76 -16.88
N ILE A 109 13.20 5.73 -16.03
CA ILE A 109 12.00 6.56 -16.10
C ILE A 109 12.19 7.71 -15.12
N ARG A 110 12.35 8.92 -15.64
CA ARG A 110 12.49 10.12 -14.82
C ARG A 110 11.18 10.47 -14.12
N VAL A 111 11.26 10.86 -12.86
CA VAL A 111 10.15 11.32 -12.03
C VAL A 111 10.24 12.84 -11.90
N TYR A 112 9.16 13.59 -12.14
CA TYR A 112 9.20 15.05 -11.98
C TYR A 112 8.46 15.53 -10.72
N ASN A 113 7.55 14.72 -10.19
CA ASN A 113 6.72 15.06 -9.04
C ASN A 113 6.18 13.77 -8.37
N ALA A 114 5.43 13.95 -7.28
CA ALA A 114 4.81 12.86 -6.55
C ALA A 114 3.76 12.08 -7.37
N GLU A 115 3.06 12.74 -8.30
CA GLU A 115 2.06 12.07 -9.14
C GLU A 115 2.72 11.11 -10.14
N ASP A 116 3.85 11.50 -10.74
CA ASP A 116 4.67 10.63 -11.59
C ASP A 116 5.21 9.45 -10.80
N TYR A 117 5.67 9.70 -9.57
CA TYR A 117 6.19 8.66 -8.68
C TYR A 117 5.15 7.57 -8.44
N GLU A 118 3.94 7.97 -8.01
CA GLU A 118 2.83 7.05 -7.76
C GLU A 118 2.34 6.38 -9.05
N ALA A 119 2.30 7.11 -10.17
CA ALA A 119 1.89 6.57 -11.46
C ALA A 119 2.83 5.47 -11.95
N VAL A 120 4.14 5.62 -11.78
CA VAL A 120 5.12 4.59 -12.15
C VAL A 120 4.93 3.35 -11.30
N LEU A 121 4.80 3.50 -9.97
CA LEU A 121 4.55 2.36 -9.08
C LEU A 121 3.25 1.64 -9.44
N ALA A 122 2.15 2.37 -9.62
CA ALA A 122 0.86 1.81 -10.00
C ALA A 122 0.90 1.09 -11.35
N THR A 123 1.64 1.63 -12.32
CA THR A 123 1.82 1.01 -13.65
C THR A 123 2.52 -0.34 -13.57
N PHE A 124 3.55 -0.44 -12.73
CA PHE A 124 4.40 -1.64 -12.68
C PHE A 124 4.01 -2.66 -11.61
N LYS A 125 3.21 -2.27 -10.61
CA LYS A 125 2.73 -3.15 -9.53
C LYS A 125 2.04 -4.43 -10.02
N PRO A 126 1.20 -4.43 -11.08
CA PRO A 126 0.59 -5.67 -11.61
C PRO A 126 1.60 -6.70 -12.12
N PHE A 127 2.84 -6.27 -12.41
CA PHE A 127 3.91 -7.14 -12.90
C PHE A 127 4.87 -7.56 -11.79
N ALA A 128 4.53 -7.33 -10.53
CA ALA A 128 5.30 -7.85 -9.42
C ALA A 128 5.27 -9.39 -9.45
N ALA A 129 6.45 -10.02 -9.43
CA ALA A 129 6.53 -11.47 -9.34
C ALA A 129 6.01 -11.91 -7.96
N GLU A 130 4.94 -12.73 -7.94
CA GLU A 130 4.52 -13.44 -6.73
C GLU A 130 5.61 -14.45 -6.32
N TYR A 131 5.92 -14.50 -5.03
CA TYR A 131 6.85 -15.47 -4.45
C TYR A 131 6.15 -16.81 -4.16
#